data_AF-A0A2V9XHN1-F1
#
_entry.id   AF-A0A2V9XHN1-F1
#
_cell.length_a   1.000
_cell.length_b   1.000
_cell.length_c   1.000
_cell.angle_alpha   90.00
_cell.angle_beta   90.00
_cell.angle_gamma   90.00
#
_symmetry.space_group_name_H-M   'P 1'
#
loop_
_entity.id
_entity.type
_entity.pdbx_description
1 polymer ?
#
loop_
_entity_poly.entity_id
_entity_poly.type
_entity_poly.pdbx_seq_one_letter_code
_entity_poly.pdbx_strand_id
1 'polypeptide(L)'
;MVQVYDLVASIDPDQALPYLSRLGAIASAILANRDDKKNRPPDLTRGRVMKSWGSPTFNRDCRWNTDVSISGLFLYPMAAFARRVADNPARYSQFTAPAIALIDGAFETYQDFHSELHLADNDPFAYYNTPPGYSTLTCSAFYENFAMMKALAELALAANSNLYRASPTATPDRMQTATGELPLLIAKNVAFRNSNFRPKVLGDLTPYYEWDQQLYKARAEDMSHAQFELGCLAVILENQVRLNELLANAGRTERVPIDPSMCARIANTFLRIVWSDNLLSGDVSGGHGRDGSKNVECAGWIPFAQFDPWVWTRARDTVFNPNPPNATAPNLRVDNHGALLRYRKFNSMKFLTDFAGQNWLITPAAPAVGERPPKTIHDQKWLLVLSGVVFAYQRGHNSGSWNHQTVSFMPDMAGPDDSTATSGPLNWAIDQYSIPRPPGVVGQDYRVRFSLEEWSPFVSLGSVFDQAQSINAGFAVDEWRPNHFDTGTDALTNQSVNNIFTGVNADLAVCD
;
A
#
# COMPACT_ATOMS: atom_id res chain seq x y z
N MET A 1 -16.99 -8.26 2.45
CA MET A 1 -18.00 -7.23 2.81
C MET A 1 -17.44 -5.81 2.64
N VAL A 2 -16.34 -5.45 3.31
CA VAL A 2 -15.68 -4.12 3.15
C VAL A 2 -15.48 -3.76 1.68
N GLN A 3 -14.83 -4.64 0.92
CA GLN A 3 -14.58 -4.45 -0.52
C GLN A 3 -15.86 -4.25 -1.36
N VAL A 4 -16.96 -4.93 -1.00
CA VAL A 4 -18.25 -4.81 -1.70
C VAL A 4 -18.87 -3.45 -1.38
N TYR A 5 -18.82 -3.02 -0.12
CA TYR A 5 -19.25 -1.68 0.25
C TYR A 5 -18.43 -0.63 -0.49
N ASP A 6 -17.10 -0.70 -0.48
CA ASP A 6 -16.24 0.31 -1.13
C ASP A 6 -16.52 0.40 -2.65
N LEU A 7 -16.78 -0.74 -3.30
CA LEU A 7 -17.20 -0.78 -4.70
C LEU A 7 -18.56 -0.10 -4.91
N VAL A 8 -19.58 -0.50 -4.14
CA VAL A 8 -20.95 -0.03 -4.33
C VAL A 8 -21.14 1.40 -3.84
N ALA A 9 -20.44 1.85 -2.79
CA ALA A 9 -20.57 3.19 -2.22
C ALA A 9 -20.12 4.28 -3.18
N SER A 10 -19.09 3.99 -4.00
CA SER A 10 -18.72 4.88 -5.09
C SER A 10 -19.81 4.96 -6.17
N ILE A 11 -20.63 3.90 -6.30
CA ILE A 11 -21.66 3.71 -7.33
C ILE A 11 -23.01 4.28 -6.94
N ASP A 12 -23.58 3.70 -5.92
CA ASP A 12 -24.87 4.04 -5.37
C ASP A 12 -24.72 3.90 -3.85
N PRO A 13 -24.44 5.01 -3.16
CA PRO A 13 -24.19 4.93 -1.74
C PRO A 13 -25.44 4.65 -0.90
N ASP A 14 -26.66 4.70 -1.47
CA ASP A 14 -27.87 4.19 -0.82
C ASP A 14 -27.98 2.67 -0.96
N GLN A 15 -27.65 2.12 -2.14
CA GLN A 15 -27.47 0.68 -2.33
C GLN A 15 -26.29 0.12 -1.52
N ALA A 16 -25.30 0.95 -1.18
CA ALA A 16 -24.19 0.56 -0.33
C ALA A 16 -24.57 0.39 1.14
N LEU A 17 -25.60 1.11 1.60
CA LEU A 17 -25.98 1.17 3.02
C LEU A 17 -26.29 -0.21 3.64
N PRO A 18 -27.02 -1.13 2.98
CA PRO A 18 -27.19 -2.49 3.48
C PRO A 18 -25.87 -3.25 3.72
N TYR A 19 -24.87 -3.06 2.86
CA TYR A 19 -23.55 -3.69 3.03
C TYR A 19 -22.80 -3.09 4.22
N LEU A 20 -22.86 -1.77 4.41
CA LEU A 20 -22.28 -1.11 5.58
C LEU A 20 -22.96 -1.55 6.87
N SER A 21 -24.29 -1.63 6.88
CA SER A 21 -25.07 -2.12 8.02
C SER A 21 -24.71 -3.57 8.37
N ARG A 22 -24.60 -4.44 7.34
CA ARG A 22 -24.16 -5.83 7.53
C ARG A 22 -22.73 -5.92 8.05
N LEU A 23 -21.82 -5.07 7.55
CA LEU A 23 -20.46 -4.98 8.06
C LEU A 23 -20.44 -4.56 9.53
N GLY A 24 -21.23 -3.55 9.92
CA GLY A 24 -21.36 -3.09 11.31
C GLY A 24 -21.90 -4.18 12.24
N ALA A 25 -22.86 -4.98 11.78
CA ALA A 25 -23.37 -6.13 12.53
C ALA A 25 -22.30 -7.22 12.72
N ILE A 26 -21.52 -7.52 11.68
CA ILE A 26 -20.39 -8.46 11.75
C ILE A 26 -19.33 -7.94 12.74
N ALA A 27 -18.91 -6.68 12.60
CA ALA A 27 -17.93 -6.04 13.45
C ALA A 27 -18.35 -6.02 14.93
N SER A 28 -19.62 -5.69 15.20
CA SER A 28 -20.18 -5.69 16.54
C SER A 28 -20.23 -7.10 17.14
N ALA A 29 -20.58 -8.11 16.33
CA ALA A 29 -20.58 -9.51 16.75
C ALA A 29 -19.16 -10.01 17.05
N ILE A 30 -18.17 -9.62 16.24
CA ILE A 30 -16.74 -9.91 16.48
C ILE A 30 -16.33 -9.32 17.83
N LEU A 31 -16.55 -8.02 18.05
CA LEU A 31 -16.23 -7.36 19.31
C LEU A 31 -16.94 -8.01 20.51
N ALA A 32 -18.19 -8.46 20.36
CA ALA A 32 -18.94 -9.14 21.42
C ALA A 32 -18.42 -10.56 21.73
N ASN A 33 -17.67 -11.18 20.81
CA ASN A 33 -17.10 -12.52 20.97
C ASN A 33 -15.62 -12.53 21.37
N ARG A 34 -15.05 -11.36 21.67
CA ARG A 34 -13.68 -11.22 22.20
C ARG A 34 -13.53 -11.99 23.52
N ASP A 35 -12.34 -12.53 23.76
CA ASP A 35 -12.06 -13.50 24.83
C ASP A 35 -12.42 -12.99 26.22
N ASP A 36 -12.12 -11.72 26.50
CA ASP A 36 -12.45 -11.00 27.73
C ASP A 36 -13.96 -10.82 27.94
N LYS A 37 -14.77 -10.89 26.88
CA LYS A 37 -16.24 -10.77 26.94
C LYS A 37 -16.97 -12.11 26.97
N LYS A 38 -16.25 -13.21 26.72
CA LYS A 38 -16.81 -14.56 26.64
C LYS A 38 -16.26 -15.52 27.69
N ASN A 39 -15.61 -14.99 28.74
CA ASN A 39 -14.99 -15.78 29.80
C ASN A 39 -14.09 -16.89 29.23
N ARG A 40 -13.32 -16.56 28.18
CA ARG A 40 -12.40 -17.53 27.59
C ARG A 40 -11.23 -17.80 28.54
N PRO A 41 -10.59 -18.97 28.42
CA PRO A 41 -9.40 -19.27 29.22
C PRO A 41 -8.30 -18.22 29.02
N PRO A 42 -7.44 -18.00 30.03
CA PRO A 42 -6.22 -17.22 29.84
C PRO A 42 -5.35 -17.81 28.72
N ASP A 43 -4.71 -16.94 27.97
CA ASP A 43 -3.58 -17.31 27.14
C ASP A 43 -2.45 -17.77 28.07
N LEU A 44 -2.05 -19.03 27.97
CA LEU A 44 -1.13 -19.62 28.97
C LEU A 44 0.28 -19.05 28.88
N THR A 45 0.70 -18.59 27.70
CA THR A 45 2.01 -17.96 27.53
C THR A 45 2.03 -16.57 28.15
N ARG A 46 0.91 -15.86 28.13
CA ARG A 46 0.79 -14.50 28.69
C ARG A 46 0.25 -14.48 30.12
N GLY A 47 -0.30 -15.60 30.60
CA GLY A 47 -0.86 -15.75 31.94
C GLY A 47 -2.14 -14.92 32.19
N ARG A 48 -2.80 -14.43 31.14
CA ARG A 48 -3.99 -13.56 31.25
C ARG A 48 -4.97 -13.77 30.11
N VAL A 49 -6.23 -13.40 30.34
CA VAL A 49 -7.23 -13.32 29.26
C VAL A 49 -6.88 -12.10 28.41
N MET A 50 -6.67 -12.32 27.13
CA MET A 50 -6.35 -11.26 26.18
C MET A 50 -7.63 -10.60 25.70
N LYS A 51 -7.59 -9.29 25.42
CA LYS A 51 -8.62 -8.57 24.69
C LYS A 51 -8.48 -8.87 23.20
N SER A 52 -8.57 -10.14 22.82
CA SER A 52 -8.46 -10.63 21.45
C SER A 52 -9.33 -11.87 21.21
N TRP A 53 -9.10 -12.62 20.14
CA TRP A 53 -9.82 -13.82 19.76
C TRP A 53 -8.86 -15.00 19.69
N GLY A 54 -8.87 -15.81 20.73
CA GLY A 54 -8.05 -17.01 20.82
C GLY A 54 -8.77 -18.25 20.33
N SER A 55 -8.01 -19.33 20.19
CA SER A 55 -8.56 -20.66 19.97
C SER A 55 -7.62 -21.74 20.49
N PRO A 56 -8.11 -22.97 20.78
CA PRO A 56 -7.24 -24.10 21.04
C PRO A 56 -6.40 -24.42 19.81
N THR A 57 -5.08 -24.31 19.95
CA THR A 57 -4.14 -24.51 18.84
C THR A 57 -3.74 -25.99 18.78
N PHE A 58 -4.58 -26.81 18.14
CA PHE A 58 -4.43 -28.28 18.11
C PHE A 58 -3.13 -28.77 17.45
N ASN A 59 -2.52 -27.96 16.58
CA ASN A 59 -1.23 -28.24 15.95
C ASN A 59 -0.03 -27.69 16.75
N ARG A 60 -0.23 -27.25 18.00
CA ARG A 60 0.86 -26.80 18.87
C ARG A 60 0.84 -27.59 20.19
N ASP A 61 0.12 -27.10 21.17
CA ASP A 61 0.04 -27.66 22.53
C ASP A 61 -1.41 -27.95 22.96
N CYS A 62 -2.36 -27.85 22.01
CA CYS A 62 -3.80 -27.99 22.23
C CYS A 62 -4.36 -27.03 23.28
N ARG A 63 -3.64 -25.92 23.57
CA ARG A 63 -4.06 -24.92 24.57
C ARG A 63 -4.61 -23.68 23.90
N TRP A 64 -5.32 -22.89 24.69
CA TRP A 64 -5.88 -21.61 24.26
C TRP A 64 -4.75 -20.61 24.04
N ASN A 65 -4.60 -20.15 22.80
CA ASN A 65 -3.60 -19.15 22.45
C ASN A 65 -4.23 -18.07 21.59
N THR A 66 -3.64 -16.88 21.67
CA THR A 66 -3.97 -15.72 20.84
C THR A 66 -2.73 -15.29 20.08
N ASP A 67 -2.92 -14.86 18.84
CA ASP A 67 -1.83 -14.40 17.97
C ASP A 67 -2.19 -13.12 17.23
N VAL A 68 -1.16 -12.38 16.83
CA VAL A 68 -1.29 -11.06 16.20
C VAL A 68 -1.95 -11.15 14.82
N SER A 69 -1.74 -12.23 14.06
CA SER A 69 -2.33 -12.40 12.72
C SER A 69 -3.85 -12.49 12.80
N ILE A 70 -4.37 -13.46 13.56
CA ILE A 70 -5.82 -13.67 13.72
C ILE A 70 -6.47 -12.45 14.36
N SER A 71 -5.80 -11.82 15.32
CA SER A 71 -6.25 -10.58 15.94
C SER A 71 -6.40 -9.47 14.92
N GLY A 72 -5.40 -9.26 14.06
CA GLY A 72 -5.44 -8.29 12.98
C GLY A 72 -6.57 -8.56 11.97
N LEU A 73 -6.80 -9.84 11.63
CA LEU A 73 -7.89 -10.26 10.74
C LEU A 73 -9.26 -9.86 11.28
N PHE A 74 -9.51 -10.05 12.58
CA PHE A 74 -10.77 -9.68 13.22
C PHE A 74 -10.90 -8.19 13.55
N LEU A 75 -9.78 -7.51 13.80
CA LEU A 75 -9.78 -6.06 13.98
C LEU A 75 -10.11 -5.30 12.69
N TYR A 76 -9.66 -5.81 11.54
CA TYR A 76 -9.88 -5.12 10.27
C TYR A 76 -11.34 -4.73 9.99
N PRO A 77 -12.35 -5.63 10.04
CA PRO A 77 -13.74 -5.23 9.80
C PRO A 77 -14.27 -4.22 10.83
N MET A 78 -13.74 -4.23 12.07
CA MET A 78 -14.09 -3.25 13.10
C MET A 78 -13.58 -1.86 12.74
N ALA A 79 -12.27 -1.76 12.46
CA ALA A 79 -11.63 -0.51 12.10
C ALA A 79 -12.16 0.04 10.76
N ALA A 80 -12.33 -0.83 9.76
CA ALA A 80 -12.85 -0.46 8.45
C ALA A 80 -14.27 0.11 8.52
N PHE A 81 -15.19 -0.54 9.26
CA PHE A 81 -16.53 -0.01 9.49
C PHE A 81 -16.48 1.36 10.14
N ALA A 82 -15.74 1.47 11.26
CA ALA A 82 -15.65 2.71 12.01
C ALA A 82 -15.08 3.85 11.17
N ARG A 83 -14.08 3.56 10.33
CA ARG A 83 -13.50 4.52 9.40
C ARG A 83 -14.54 5.09 8.42
N ARG A 84 -15.34 4.23 7.81
CA ARG A 84 -16.34 4.62 6.80
C ARG A 84 -17.48 5.45 7.39
N VAL A 85 -17.85 5.16 8.64
CA VAL A 85 -18.77 6.00 9.44
C VAL A 85 -18.11 7.34 9.77
N ALA A 86 -16.86 7.32 10.22
CA ALA A 86 -16.09 8.51 10.61
C ALA A 86 -15.86 9.50 9.45
N ASP A 87 -15.79 9.01 8.22
CA ASP A 87 -15.68 9.85 7.00
C ASP A 87 -16.98 10.49 6.57
N ASN A 88 -18.10 9.87 6.91
CA ASN A 88 -19.41 10.31 6.47
C ASN A 88 -20.37 10.40 7.67
N PRO A 89 -20.00 11.14 8.73
CA PRO A 89 -20.73 11.10 10.01
C PRO A 89 -22.17 11.64 9.88
N ALA A 90 -22.41 12.61 8.98
CA ALA A 90 -23.74 13.12 8.71
C ALA A 90 -24.66 12.07 8.06
N ARG A 91 -24.11 11.28 7.13
CA ARG A 91 -24.85 10.23 6.41
C ARG A 91 -25.11 9.01 7.27
N TYR A 92 -24.17 8.68 8.14
CA TYR A 92 -24.19 7.47 8.95
C TYR A 92 -24.33 7.77 10.44
N SER A 93 -25.09 8.81 10.77
CA SER A 93 -25.30 9.27 12.16
C SER A 93 -25.88 8.17 13.06
N GLN A 94 -26.69 7.26 12.51
CA GLN A 94 -27.19 6.08 13.23
C GLN A 94 -26.10 5.09 13.65
N PHE A 95 -24.91 5.17 13.05
CA PHE A 95 -23.78 4.28 13.32
C PHE A 95 -22.67 4.93 14.14
N THR A 96 -22.83 6.18 14.59
CA THR A 96 -21.81 6.92 15.35
C THR A 96 -21.39 6.19 16.63
N ALA A 97 -22.34 5.83 17.50
CA ALA A 97 -22.02 5.14 18.76
C ALA A 97 -21.38 3.75 18.54
N PRO A 98 -21.91 2.89 17.63
CA PRO A 98 -21.22 1.65 17.25
C PRO A 98 -19.79 1.86 16.73
N ALA A 99 -19.55 2.89 15.90
CA ALA A 99 -18.22 3.18 15.37
C ALA A 99 -17.22 3.54 16.48
N ILE A 100 -17.63 4.39 17.44
CA ILE A 100 -16.79 4.74 18.60
C ILE A 100 -16.45 3.50 19.43
N ALA A 101 -17.45 2.66 19.74
CA ALA A 101 -17.23 1.43 20.51
C ALA A 101 -16.28 0.44 19.81
N LEU A 102 -16.32 0.39 18.48
CA LEU A 102 -15.41 -0.44 17.68
C LEU A 102 -13.98 0.12 17.64
N ILE A 103 -13.80 1.45 17.58
CA ILE A 103 -12.50 2.10 17.72
C ILE A 103 -11.89 1.80 19.10
N ASP A 104 -12.70 1.93 20.16
CA ASP A 104 -12.27 1.64 21.53
C ASP A 104 -11.83 0.18 21.70
N GLY A 105 -12.64 -0.75 21.17
CA GLY A 105 -12.32 -2.17 21.18
C GLY A 105 -11.03 -2.48 20.41
N ALA A 106 -10.75 -1.77 19.32
CA ALA A 106 -9.54 -1.95 18.54
C ALA A 106 -8.29 -1.42 19.26
N PHE A 107 -8.36 -0.25 19.92
CA PHE A 107 -7.27 0.23 20.78
C PHE A 107 -6.95 -0.73 21.92
N GLU A 108 -7.98 -1.30 22.55
CA GLU A 108 -7.80 -2.27 23.62
C GLU A 108 -7.07 -3.53 23.17
N THR A 109 -7.41 -4.06 21.98
CA THR A 109 -6.70 -5.21 21.42
C THR A 109 -5.27 -4.85 21.04
N TYR A 110 -5.05 -3.70 20.40
CA TYR A 110 -3.71 -3.22 20.09
C TYR A 110 -2.83 -3.11 21.34
N GLN A 111 -3.35 -2.47 22.39
CA GLN A 111 -2.64 -2.28 23.65
C GLN A 111 -2.27 -3.61 24.31
N ASP A 112 -3.14 -4.61 24.19
CA ASP A 112 -2.91 -5.95 24.75
C ASP A 112 -1.73 -6.68 24.08
N PHE A 113 -1.38 -6.36 22.83
CA PHE A 113 -0.18 -6.89 22.15
C PHE A 113 1.02 -5.94 22.20
N HIS A 114 0.87 -4.72 22.73
CA HIS A 114 1.92 -3.69 22.66
C HIS A 114 3.25 -4.13 23.29
N SER A 115 3.24 -4.96 24.34
CA SER A 115 4.46 -5.47 24.97
C SER A 115 5.28 -6.43 24.07
N GLU A 116 4.69 -6.95 22.99
CA GLU A 116 5.35 -7.82 22.03
C GLU A 116 5.85 -7.07 20.80
N LEU A 117 5.56 -5.77 20.73
CA LEU A 117 5.93 -4.92 19.63
C LEU A 117 7.40 -4.52 19.73
N HIS A 118 8.17 -4.86 18.71
CA HIS A 118 9.44 -4.22 18.43
C HIS A 118 9.17 -2.90 17.72
N LEU A 119 9.24 -1.79 18.47
CA LEU A 119 9.15 -0.43 17.95
C LEU A 119 10.12 0.45 18.75
N ALA A 120 11.23 0.83 18.13
CA ALA A 120 12.21 1.72 18.71
C ALA A 120 12.46 2.91 17.77
N ASP A 121 12.75 4.09 18.30
CA ASP A 121 12.98 5.29 17.48
C ASP A 121 14.24 5.13 16.60
N ASN A 122 15.29 4.52 17.13
CA ASN A 122 16.58 4.34 16.45
C ASN A 122 16.65 3.12 15.50
N ASP A 123 15.62 2.28 15.47
CA ASP A 123 15.52 1.16 14.55
C ASP A 123 14.62 1.55 13.36
N PRO A 124 15.06 1.39 12.10
CA PRO A 124 14.20 1.68 10.95
C PRO A 124 13.03 0.68 10.79
N PHE A 125 13.03 -0.41 11.57
CA PHE A 125 12.09 -1.52 11.43
C PHE A 125 11.20 -1.67 12.65
N ALA A 126 9.97 -2.13 12.41
CA ALA A 126 9.01 -2.46 13.45
C ALA A 126 8.22 -3.72 13.08
N TYR A 127 7.95 -4.57 14.06
CA TYR A 127 7.24 -5.83 13.89
C TYR A 127 6.84 -6.41 15.26
N TYR A 128 5.85 -7.28 15.30
CA TYR A 128 5.58 -8.09 16.48
C TYR A 128 6.50 -9.29 16.51
N ASN A 129 7.05 -9.57 17.69
CA ASN A 129 7.83 -10.78 17.92
C ASN A 129 6.93 -11.93 18.35
N THR A 130 7.34 -13.15 18.03
CA THR A 130 6.75 -14.31 18.69
C THR A 130 7.07 -14.30 20.18
N PRO A 131 6.07 -14.41 21.09
CA PRO A 131 6.34 -14.63 22.50
C PRO A 131 7.34 -15.77 22.68
N PRO A 132 8.42 -15.59 23.48
CA PRO A 132 9.43 -16.63 23.69
C PRO A 132 8.82 -17.95 24.19
N GLY A 133 7.72 -17.91 24.94
CA GLY A 133 7.00 -19.11 25.39
C GLY A 133 6.39 -19.96 24.26
N TYR A 134 6.27 -19.43 23.04
CA TYR A 134 5.88 -20.18 21.85
C TYR A 134 7.07 -20.73 21.06
N SER A 135 8.32 -20.37 21.41
CA SER A 135 9.52 -20.80 20.68
C SER A 135 9.82 -22.30 20.80
N THR A 136 9.32 -22.96 21.86
CA THR A 136 9.49 -24.40 22.12
C THR A 136 8.41 -25.26 21.46
N LEU A 137 7.45 -24.65 20.75
CA LEU A 137 6.38 -25.37 20.07
C LEU A 137 6.90 -25.94 18.75
N THR A 138 6.54 -27.20 18.46
CA THR A 138 7.09 -28.00 17.35
C THR A 138 6.66 -27.56 15.95
N CYS A 139 5.65 -26.70 15.84
CA CYS A 139 5.15 -26.21 14.55
C CYS A 139 5.46 -24.72 14.34
N SER A 140 5.87 -24.38 13.11
CA SER A 140 6.04 -23.00 12.67
C SER A 140 4.75 -22.21 12.88
N ALA A 141 4.77 -21.22 13.76
CA ALA A 141 3.70 -20.24 13.84
C ALA A 141 3.80 -19.32 12.61
N PHE A 142 2.73 -19.26 11.79
CA PHE A 142 2.56 -18.21 10.80
C PHE A 142 2.46 -16.88 11.54
N TYR A 143 3.30 -15.91 11.16
CA TYR A 143 3.32 -14.58 11.73
C TYR A 143 2.99 -13.61 10.61
N GLU A 144 1.80 -13.02 10.57
CA GLU A 144 1.38 -12.14 9.48
C GLU A 144 1.11 -10.74 10.07
N ASN A 145 2.16 -9.95 10.38
CA ASN A 145 1.93 -8.60 10.95
C ASN A 145 1.10 -7.73 10.02
N PHE A 146 1.17 -7.92 8.70
CA PHE A 146 0.36 -7.14 7.77
C PHE A 146 -1.14 -7.31 8.01
N ALA A 147 -1.59 -8.42 8.61
CA ALA A 147 -2.96 -8.56 9.11
C ALA A 147 -3.30 -7.42 10.09
N MET A 148 -2.41 -7.22 11.07
CA MET A 148 -2.52 -6.18 12.08
C MET A 148 -2.31 -4.79 11.44
N MET A 149 -1.26 -4.60 10.64
CA MET A 149 -0.97 -3.30 10.00
C MET A 149 -2.14 -2.81 9.14
N LYS A 150 -2.82 -3.71 8.42
CA LYS A 150 -4.04 -3.38 7.68
C LYS A 150 -5.13 -2.82 8.59
N ALA A 151 -5.38 -3.47 9.73
CA ALA A 151 -6.38 -3.00 10.69
C ALA A 151 -5.96 -1.67 11.34
N LEU A 152 -4.68 -1.52 11.67
CA LEU A 152 -4.14 -0.30 12.27
C LEU A 152 -4.16 0.89 11.32
N ALA A 153 -3.98 0.67 10.01
CA ALA A 153 -4.11 1.71 8.99
C ALA A 153 -5.52 2.34 8.99
N GLU A 154 -6.55 1.51 9.03
CA GLU A 154 -7.94 1.94 9.15
C GLU A 154 -8.21 2.59 10.50
N LEU A 155 -7.69 2.01 11.60
CA LEU A 155 -7.87 2.50 12.97
C LEU A 155 -7.28 3.90 13.17
N ALA A 156 -6.03 4.13 12.73
CA ALA A 156 -5.36 5.42 12.83
C ALA A 156 -6.22 6.55 12.23
N LEU A 157 -6.79 6.29 11.06
CA LEU A 157 -7.61 7.25 10.33
C LEU A 157 -9.04 7.38 10.88
N ALA A 158 -9.61 6.30 11.44
CA ALA A 158 -10.89 6.35 12.13
C ALA A 158 -10.78 7.17 13.43
N ALA A 159 -9.73 6.91 14.21
CA ALA A 159 -9.47 7.56 15.48
C ALA A 159 -8.99 9.02 15.33
N ASN A 160 -8.34 9.38 14.22
CA ASN A 160 -7.99 10.77 13.94
C ASN A 160 -9.21 11.64 13.56
N SER A 161 -10.39 11.06 13.31
CA SER A 161 -11.57 11.80 12.85
C SER A 161 -12.16 12.73 13.90
N ASN A 162 -12.86 13.78 13.43
CA ASN A 162 -13.64 14.67 14.32
C ASN A 162 -14.69 13.90 15.12
N LEU A 163 -15.29 12.85 14.53
CA LEU A 163 -16.26 11.99 15.21
C LEU A 163 -15.65 11.35 16.45
N TYR A 164 -14.45 10.76 16.34
CA TYR A 164 -13.82 10.12 17.49
C TYR A 164 -13.24 11.14 18.46
N ARG A 165 -12.62 12.22 17.98
CA ARG A 165 -12.09 13.31 18.82
C ARG A 165 -13.15 13.96 19.71
N ALA A 166 -14.41 14.00 19.27
CA ALA A 166 -15.54 14.49 20.06
C ALA A 166 -16.08 13.46 21.07
N SER A 167 -15.59 12.22 21.05
CA SER A 167 -16.04 11.16 21.96
C SER A 167 -15.40 11.28 23.34
N PRO A 168 -16.08 10.82 24.42
CA PRO A 168 -15.51 10.82 25.77
C PRO A 168 -14.26 9.94 25.93
N THR A 169 -14.01 9.03 24.99
CA THR A 169 -12.97 8.01 25.07
C THR A 169 -11.72 8.35 24.23
N ALA A 170 -11.71 9.51 23.56
CA ALA A 170 -10.55 10.08 22.89
C ALA A 170 -9.57 10.74 23.88
N THR A 171 -8.88 9.92 24.67
CA THR A 171 -7.85 10.38 25.60
C THR A 171 -6.60 10.90 24.86
N PRO A 172 -5.77 11.76 25.50
CA PRO A 172 -4.50 12.19 24.93
C PRO A 172 -3.62 11.02 24.46
N ASP A 173 -3.51 9.97 25.28
CA ASP A 173 -2.74 8.78 24.95
C ASP A 173 -3.26 8.10 23.67
N ARG A 174 -4.57 7.90 23.55
CA ARG A 174 -5.17 7.30 22.35
C ARG A 174 -4.98 8.17 21.12
N MET A 175 -5.00 9.50 21.28
CA MET A 175 -4.71 10.42 20.18
C MET A 175 -3.25 10.31 19.75
N GLN A 176 -2.31 10.28 20.70
CA GLN A 176 -0.90 10.08 20.42
C GLN A 176 -0.64 8.74 19.73
N THR A 177 -1.28 7.66 20.19
CA THR A 177 -1.21 6.35 19.53
C THR A 177 -1.76 6.44 18.12
N ALA A 178 -2.96 7.00 17.92
CA ALA A 178 -3.62 7.12 16.62
C ALA A 178 -2.81 7.90 15.58
N THR A 179 -2.27 9.06 15.97
CA THR A 179 -1.67 10.02 15.05
C THR A 179 -0.15 9.94 14.99
N GLY A 180 0.49 9.23 15.93
CA GLY A 180 1.95 9.09 15.99
C GLY A 180 2.39 7.64 15.88
N GLU A 181 2.03 6.82 16.86
CA GLU A 181 2.59 5.46 17.00
C GLU A 181 2.10 4.48 15.93
N LEU A 182 0.78 4.41 15.67
CA LEU A 182 0.22 3.51 14.67
C LEU A 182 0.77 3.77 13.26
N PRO A 183 0.76 5.00 12.72
CA PRO A 183 1.31 5.23 11.39
C PRO A 183 2.84 5.01 11.34
N LEU A 184 3.57 5.23 12.44
CA LEU A 184 5.00 4.96 12.53
C LEU A 184 5.30 3.47 12.47
N LEU A 185 4.55 2.69 13.25
CA LEU A 185 4.60 1.24 13.24
C LEU A 185 4.35 0.70 11.82
N ILE A 186 3.30 1.18 11.14
CA ILE A 186 2.99 0.77 9.77
C ILE A 186 4.14 1.13 8.82
N ALA A 187 4.67 2.36 8.88
CA ALA A 187 5.77 2.79 8.00
C ALA A 187 7.02 1.94 8.20
N LYS A 188 7.43 1.69 9.45
CA LYS A 188 8.60 0.88 9.78
C LYS A 188 8.41 -0.61 9.48
N ASN A 189 7.19 -1.14 9.60
CA ASN A 189 6.89 -2.52 9.24
C ASN A 189 6.91 -2.73 7.72
N VAL A 190 6.37 -1.79 6.95
CA VAL A 190 6.48 -1.82 5.49
C VAL A 190 7.93 -1.61 5.04
N ALA A 191 8.71 -0.74 5.70
CA ALA A 191 10.14 -0.57 5.44
C ALA A 191 10.91 -1.87 5.66
N PHE A 192 10.63 -2.57 6.77
CA PHE A 192 11.18 -3.90 7.05
C PHE A 192 10.84 -4.89 5.92
N ARG A 193 9.63 -4.86 5.36
CA ARG A 193 9.33 -5.72 4.22
C ARG A 193 10.03 -5.30 2.94
N ASN A 194 10.06 -4.00 2.65
CA ASN A 194 10.74 -3.49 1.46
C ASN A 194 12.22 -3.90 1.45
N SER A 195 12.90 -3.85 2.59
CA SER A 195 14.31 -4.27 2.72
C SER A 195 14.54 -5.78 2.56
N ASN A 196 13.49 -6.59 2.59
CA ASN A 196 13.58 -8.05 2.47
C ASN A 196 13.08 -8.58 1.11
N PHE A 197 12.57 -7.71 0.22
CA PHE A 197 12.43 -8.06 -1.18
C PHE A 197 13.80 -8.08 -1.86
N ARG A 198 14.04 -9.09 -2.69
CA ARG A 198 15.23 -9.22 -3.53
C ARG A 198 14.94 -8.70 -4.94
N PRO A 199 15.42 -7.50 -5.32
CA PRO A 199 15.24 -7.01 -6.68
C PRO A 199 15.98 -7.90 -7.68
N LYS A 200 15.31 -8.20 -8.79
CA LYS A 200 15.80 -9.02 -9.91
C LYS A 200 15.39 -8.40 -11.24
N VAL A 201 16.02 -8.85 -12.32
CA VAL A 201 15.75 -8.41 -13.69
C VAL A 201 15.76 -9.63 -14.62
N LEU A 202 14.75 -9.74 -15.48
CA LEU A 202 14.66 -10.78 -16.51
C LEU A 202 15.58 -10.47 -17.71
N GLY A 203 15.75 -11.45 -18.61
CA GLY A 203 16.56 -11.26 -19.83
C GLY A 203 16.03 -10.20 -20.79
N ASP A 204 14.75 -9.83 -20.69
CA ASP A 204 14.12 -8.73 -21.43
C ASP A 204 14.13 -7.39 -20.67
N LEU A 205 14.95 -7.29 -19.61
CA LEU A 205 15.07 -6.12 -18.72
C LEU A 205 13.84 -5.84 -17.85
N THR A 206 12.84 -6.73 -17.80
CA THR A 206 11.69 -6.53 -16.90
C THR A 206 12.12 -6.68 -15.44
N PRO A 207 11.92 -5.65 -14.58
CA PRO A 207 12.26 -5.72 -13.17
C PRO A 207 11.20 -6.49 -12.37
N TYR A 208 11.61 -7.34 -11.44
CA TYR A 208 10.71 -8.09 -10.54
C TYR A 208 11.32 -8.28 -9.14
N TYR A 209 10.55 -8.83 -8.21
CA TYR A 209 11.02 -9.23 -6.89
C TYR A 209 11.00 -10.74 -6.66
N GLU A 210 11.99 -11.22 -5.92
CA GLU A 210 11.92 -12.50 -5.20
C GLU A 210 11.87 -12.24 -3.70
N TRP A 211 11.30 -13.16 -2.92
CA TRP A 211 11.35 -13.07 -1.46
C TRP A 211 11.25 -14.44 -0.81
N ASP A 212 11.79 -14.52 0.42
CA ASP A 212 11.60 -15.70 1.24
C ASP A 212 10.20 -15.67 1.87
N GLN A 213 9.55 -16.82 1.88
CA GLN A 213 8.22 -16.98 2.46
C GLN A 213 8.27 -16.71 3.96
N GLN A 214 9.32 -17.20 4.64
CA GLN A 214 9.55 -16.97 6.05
C GLN A 214 10.92 -16.30 6.28
N LEU A 215 10.93 -15.12 6.89
CA LEU A 215 12.19 -14.45 7.22
C LEU A 215 12.85 -15.07 8.46
N TYR A 216 13.90 -15.89 8.21
CA TYR A 216 14.55 -16.80 9.17
C TYR A 216 15.06 -16.15 10.47
N LYS A 217 15.57 -14.91 10.42
CA LYS A 217 16.22 -14.27 11.59
C LYS A 217 15.26 -13.60 12.57
N ALA A 218 14.01 -13.37 12.19
CA ALA A 218 13.07 -12.66 13.07
C ALA A 218 11.78 -13.44 13.33
N ARG A 219 11.43 -14.43 12.49
CA ARG A 219 10.03 -14.95 12.39
C ARG A 219 9.00 -13.82 12.41
N ALA A 220 9.43 -12.62 12.00
CA ALA A 220 8.68 -11.40 12.16
C ALA A 220 7.47 -11.52 11.25
N GLU A 221 7.66 -11.97 10.00
CA GLU A 221 6.51 -12.29 9.17
C GLU A 221 6.70 -13.36 8.10
N ASP A 222 5.57 -13.97 7.76
CA ASP A 222 5.30 -15.01 6.78
C ASP A 222 4.46 -14.43 5.63
N MET A 223 5.06 -14.28 4.45
CA MET A 223 4.36 -13.88 3.23
C MET A 223 4.23 -15.12 2.34
N SER A 224 3.27 -15.97 2.67
CA SER A 224 3.03 -17.22 1.96
C SER A 224 2.61 -16.93 0.52
N HIS A 225 3.55 -16.98 -0.43
CA HIS A 225 3.28 -16.86 -1.88
C HIS A 225 2.34 -15.70 -2.29
N ALA A 226 2.37 -14.61 -1.52
CA ALA A 226 1.59 -13.42 -1.78
C ALA A 226 0.06 -13.58 -1.69
N GLN A 227 -0.39 -14.45 -0.79
CA GLN A 227 -1.80 -14.74 -0.54
C GLN A 227 -2.51 -13.61 0.20
N PHE A 228 -2.54 -13.62 1.53
CA PHE A 228 -3.31 -12.65 2.30
C PHE A 228 -2.53 -11.35 2.57
N GLU A 229 -1.22 -11.46 2.75
CA GLU A 229 -0.32 -10.38 3.17
C GLU A 229 -0.23 -9.27 2.12
N LEU A 230 -0.13 -9.63 0.84
CA LEU A 230 -0.17 -8.65 -0.24
C LEU A 230 -1.53 -7.95 -0.35
N GLY A 231 -2.62 -8.67 -0.05
CA GLY A 231 -3.94 -8.07 0.07
C GLY A 231 -4.03 -7.03 1.19
N CYS A 232 -3.18 -7.17 2.22
CA CYS A 232 -3.06 -6.21 3.30
C CYS A 232 -2.25 -4.96 2.90
N LEU A 233 -1.18 -5.12 2.12
CA LEU A 233 -0.43 -4.00 1.54
C LEU A 233 -1.33 -3.08 0.71
N ALA A 234 -2.31 -3.62 -0.02
CA ALA A 234 -3.25 -2.82 -0.80
C ALA A 234 -4.04 -1.80 0.05
N VAL A 235 -4.51 -2.20 1.22
CA VAL A 235 -5.23 -1.30 2.13
C VAL A 235 -4.28 -0.25 2.71
N ILE A 236 -3.03 -0.63 3.01
CA ILE A 236 -2.02 0.33 3.49
C ILE A 236 -1.70 1.35 2.40
N LEU A 237 -1.53 0.91 1.15
CA LEU A 237 -1.35 1.75 -0.03
C LEU A 237 -2.52 2.70 -0.26
N GLU A 238 -3.76 2.20 -0.15
CA GLU A 238 -4.97 3.03 -0.29
C GLU A 238 -4.93 4.21 0.69
N ASN A 239 -4.42 3.97 1.91
CA ASN A 239 -4.34 4.93 3.01
C ASN A 239 -3.00 5.68 3.12
N GLN A 240 -2.01 5.36 2.28
CA GLN A 240 -0.62 5.79 2.42
C GLN A 240 -0.45 7.30 2.60
N VAL A 241 -1.09 8.10 1.74
CA VAL A 241 -0.99 9.58 1.77
C VAL A 241 -1.43 10.11 3.13
N ARG A 242 -2.54 9.58 3.65
CA ARG A 242 -3.15 10.04 4.89
C ARG A 242 -2.39 9.55 6.12
N LEU A 243 -1.77 8.37 6.04
CA LEU A 243 -0.83 7.89 7.06
C LEU A 243 0.45 8.73 7.09
N ASN A 244 0.99 9.09 5.92
CA ASN A 244 2.16 9.98 5.80
C ASN A 244 1.88 11.39 6.32
N GLU A 245 0.66 11.91 6.12
CA GLU A 245 0.22 13.18 6.69
C GLU A 245 0.19 13.13 8.22
N LEU A 246 -0.31 12.03 8.82
CA LEU A 246 -0.26 11.83 10.27
C LEU A 246 1.18 11.85 10.80
N LEU A 247 2.11 11.16 10.11
CA LEU A 247 3.53 11.16 10.45
C LEU A 247 4.14 12.56 10.39
N ALA A 248 3.89 13.29 9.31
CA ALA A 248 4.36 14.66 9.15
C ALA A 248 3.82 15.59 10.27
N ASN A 249 2.54 15.49 10.59
CA ASN A 249 1.90 16.25 11.66
C ASN A 249 2.45 15.87 13.05
N ALA A 250 2.92 14.63 13.23
CA ALA A 250 3.60 14.18 14.43
C ALA A 250 5.10 14.53 14.46
N GLY A 251 5.61 15.29 13.48
CA GLY A 251 7.03 15.66 13.38
C GLY A 251 7.96 14.51 13.00
N ARG A 252 7.42 13.43 12.42
CA ARG A 252 8.19 12.25 11.99
C ARG A 252 8.67 12.42 10.55
N THR A 253 9.90 11.97 10.29
CA THR A 253 10.50 11.95 8.94
C THR A 253 10.17 10.67 8.19
N GLU A 254 9.79 9.61 8.90
CA GLU A 254 9.41 8.33 8.32
C GLU A 254 8.19 8.49 7.39
N ARG A 255 8.18 7.70 6.33
CA ARG A 255 7.08 7.58 5.37
C ARG A 255 6.85 6.12 5.08
N VAL A 256 5.60 5.75 4.80
CA VAL A 256 5.23 4.41 4.36
C VAL A 256 5.84 4.17 2.97
N PRO A 257 6.84 3.27 2.82
CA PRO A 257 7.60 3.13 1.57
C PRO A 257 6.92 2.13 0.62
N ILE A 258 5.75 2.50 0.10
CA ILE A 258 5.07 1.80 -0.99
C ILE A 258 5.01 2.74 -2.18
N ASP A 259 5.68 2.39 -3.28
CA ASP A 259 5.72 3.23 -4.47
C ASP A 259 5.34 2.41 -5.73
N PRO A 260 5.07 3.08 -6.86
CA PRO A 260 4.70 2.39 -8.09
C PRO A 260 5.75 1.40 -8.58
N SER A 261 7.04 1.66 -8.36
CA SER A 261 8.12 0.74 -8.75
C SER A 261 8.06 -0.55 -7.93
N MET A 262 7.83 -0.44 -6.62
CA MET A 262 7.61 -1.59 -5.76
C MET A 262 6.41 -2.41 -6.23
N CYS A 263 5.26 -1.77 -6.45
CA CYS A 263 4.05 -2.44 -6.89
C CYS A 263 4.18 -3.07 -8.29
N ALA A 264 4.85 -2.40 -9.22
CA ALA A 264 5.13 -2.93 -10.55
C ALA A 264 6.07 -4.15 -10.49
N ARG A 265 7.11 -4.13 -9.64
CA ARG A 265 8.00 -5.30 -9.45
C ARG A 265 7.25 -6.50 -8.85
N ILE A 266 6.35 -6.27 -7.90
CA ILE A 266 5.47 -7.33 -7.36
C ILE A 266 4.51 -7.87 -8.43
N ALA A 267 3.90 -6.98 -9.23
CA ALA A 267 3.06 -7.37 -10.35
C ALA A 267 3.84 -8.19 -11.39
N ASN A 268 5.07 -7.79 -11.70
CA ASN A 268 5.95 -8.55 -12.60
C ASN A 268 6.34 -9.91 -12.02
N THR A 269 6.53 -10.04 -10.70
CA THR A 269 6.71 -11.35 -10.06
C THR A 269 5.50 -12.24 -10.32
N PHE A 270 4.28 -11.72 -10.15
CA PHE A 270 3.07 -12.47 -10.48
C PHE A 270 3.03 -12.89 -11.95
N LEU A 271 3.16 -11.91 -12.85
CA LEU A 271 2.95 -12.09 -14.29
C LEU A 271 4.06 -12.89 -14.98
N ARG A 272 5.28 -12.84 -14.46
CA ARG A 272 6.44 -13.39 -15.17
C ARG A 272 7.06 -14.60 -14.47
N ILE A 273 6.87 -14.73 -13.16
CA ILE A 273 7.47 -15.82 -12.37
C ILE A 273 6.39 -16.78 -11.91
N VAL A 274 5.40 -16.30 -11.16
CA VAL A 274 4.38 -17.15 -10.52
C VAL A 274 3.42 -17.73 -11.56
N TRP A 275 3.02 -16.91 -12.52
CA TRP A 275 2.17 -17.31 -13.63
C TRP A 275 3.02 -17.85 -14.79
N SER A 276 3.03 -19.17 -14.96
CA SER A 276 3.71 -19.85 -16.07
C SER A 276 2.79 -20.89 -16.70
N ASP A 277 2.77 -21.01 -18.03
CA ASP A 277 1.98 -22.00 -18.77
C ASP A 277 0.47 -22.00 -18.42
N ASN A 278 -0.10 -20.84 -18.10
CA ASN A 278 -1.49 -20.67 -17.60
C ASN A 278 -1.77 -21.40 -16.27
N LEU A 279 -0.73 -21.66 -15.48
CA LEU A 279 -0.81 -22.26 -14.16
C LEU A 279 -0.09 -21.37 -13.13
N LEU A 280 -0.67 -21.30 -11.93
CA LEU A 280 -0.07 -20.62 -10.78
C LEU A 280 0.93 -21.56 -10.10
N SER A 281 2.08 -21.75 -10.74
CA SER A 281 3.04 -22.81 -10.39
C SER A 281 4.46 -22.33 -10.11
N GLY A 282 4.76 -21.06 -10.37
CA GLY A 282 6.07 -20.49 -10.06
C GLY A 282 6.25 -20.19 -8.57
N ASP A 283 7.50 -20.22 -8.14
CA ASP A 283 7.92 -19.93 -6.77
C ASP A 283 8.44 -18.49 -6.67
N VAL A 284 7.95 -17.75 -5.67
CA VAL A 284 8.38 -16.38 -5.37
C VAL A 284 9.79 -16.31 -4.79
N SER A 285 10.32 -17.43 -4.30
CA SER A 285 11.65 -17.48 -3.66
C SER A 285 12.81 -17.63 -4.64
N GLY A 286 12.53 -17.85 -5.93
CA GLY A 286 13.55 -18.14 -6.96
C GLY A 286 13.93 -19.62 -7.03
N GLY A 287 13.43 -20.48 -6.13
CA GLY A 287 13.59 -21.93 -6.21
C GLY A 287 12.74 -22.52 -7.34
N HIS A 288 13.33 -23.25 -8.29
CA HIS A 288 12.63 -23.81 -9.45
C HIS A 288 11.72 -25.02 -9.14
N GLY A 289 10.97 -24.99 -8.04
CA GLY A 289 9.97 -26.00 -7.70
C GLY A 289 8.60 -25.62 -8.24
N ARG A 290 8.08 -26.37 -9.24
CA ARG A 290 6.67 -26.28 -9.67
C ARG A 290 5.78 -26.98 -8.63
N ASP A 291 5.62 -26.41 -7.45
CA ASP A 291 4.67 -26.91 -6.46
C ASP A 291 3.37 -26.10 -6.54
N GLY A 292 2.43 -26.58 -7.36
CA GLY A 292 1.12 -25.95 -7.58
C GLY A 292 0.23 -25.84 -6.33
N SER A 293 0.62 -26.45 -5.21
CA SER A 293 -0.14 -26.38 -3.94
C SER A 293 0.02 -25.06 -3.18
N LYS A 294 0.97 -24.20 -3.57
CA LYS A 294 1.35 -23.01 -2.78
C LYS A 294 0.67 -21.70 -3.20
N ASN A 295 0.00 -21.67 -4.35
CA ASN A 295 -0.66 -20.48 -4.91
C ASN A 295 -2.20 -20.62 -4.95
N VAL A 296 -2.80 -21.37 -4.02
CA VAL A 296 -4.26 -21.66 -4.04
C VAL A 296 -5.11 -20.42 -3.73
N GLU A 297 -4.54 -19.43 -3.04
CA GLU A 297 -5.22 -18.20 -2.60
C GLU A 297 -4.58 -16.95 -3.24
N CYS A 298 -4.69 -16.80 -4.56
CA CYS A 298 -4.12 -15.65 -5.28
C CYS A 298 -4.84 -14.30 -5.07
N ALA A 299 -5.61 -14.13 -3.99
CA ALA A 299 -6.38 -12.92 -3.73
C ALA A 299 -5.47 -11.69 -3.55
N GLY A 300 -4.29 -11.87 -2.97
CA GLY A 300 -3.34 -10.80 -2.69
C GLY A 300 -2.68 -10.19 -3.93
N TRP A 301 -2.73 -10.86 -5.08
CA TRP A 301 -2.21 -10.32 -6.33
C TRP A 301 -3.18 -9.33 -6.99
N ILE A 302 -4.48 -9.54 -6.80
CA ILE A 302 -5.52 -8.80 -7.52
C ILE A 302 -5.43 -7.28 -7.29
N PRO A 303 -5.14 -6.76 -6.08
CA PRO A 303 -4.97 -5.33 -5.90
C PRO A 303 -3.90 -4.68 -6.78
N PHE A 304 -2.90 -5.43 -7.26
CA PHE A 304 -1.91 -4.89 -8.19
C PHE A 304 -2.45 -4.66 -9.60
N ALA A 305 -3.69 -5.08 -9.88
CA ALA A 305 -4.43 -4.63 -11.07
C ALA A 305 -4.58 -3.11 -11.14
N GLN A 306 -4.48 -2.39 -10.01
CA GLN A 306 -4.44 -0.93 -9.99
C GLN A 306 -3.16 -0.34 -10.60
N PHE A 307 -2.11 -1.16 -10.79
CA PHE A 307 -0.80 -0.76 -11.31
C PHE A 307 -0.46 -1.42 -12.64
N ASP A 308 -0.90 -2.66 -12.85
CA ASP A 308 -0.71 -3.37 -14.10
C ASP A 308 -2.02 -4.07 -14.53
N PRO A 309 -2.68 -3.60 -15.61
CA PRO A 309 -3.94 -4.17 -16.08
C PRO A 309 -3.82 -5.62 -16.58
N TRP A 310 -2.60 -6.12 -16.83
CA TRP A 310 -2.40 -7.54 -17.13
C TRP A 310 -2.63 -8.42 -15.91
N VAL A 311 -2.40 -7.93 -14.69
CA VAL A 311 -2.75 -8.66 -13.46
C VAL A 311 -4.24 -8.96 -13.44
N TRP A 312 -5.07 -7.94 -13.74
CA TRP A 312 -6.51 -8.10 -13.89
C TRP A 312 -6.86 -9.13 -14.96
N THR A 313 -6.36 -8.90 -16.19
CA THR A 313 -6.67 -9.72 -17.36
C THR A 313 -6.36 -11.17 -17.09
N ARG A 314 -5.18 -11.45 -16.54
CA ARG A 314 -4.79 -12.81 -16.19
C ARG A 314 -5.64 -13.39 -15.07
N ALA A 315 -5.81 -12.69 -13.96
CA ALA A 315 -6.61 -13.22 -12.85
C ALA A 315 -8.09 -13.44 -13.22
N ARG A 316 -8.64 -12.67 -14.18
CA ARG A 316 -9.96 -12.92 -14.79
C ARG A 316 -9.98 -14.20 -15.64
N ASP A 317 -8.90 -14.43 -16.40
CA ASP A 317 -8.80 -15.51 -17.39
C ASP A 317 -8.29 -16.83 -16.80
N THR A 318 -7.81 -16.85 -15.55
CA THR A 318 -7.55 -18.12 -14.84
C THR A 318 -8.87 -18.88 -14.68
N VAL A 319 -8.89 -20.15 -15.10
CA VAL A 319 -10.11 -20.96 -15.08
C VAL A 319 -10.64 -21.12 -13.65
N PHE A 320 -11.84 -20.61 -13.41
CA PHE A 320 -12.63 -20.91 -12.21
C PHE A 320 -12.95 -22.40 -12.18
N ASN A 321 -12.47 -23.14 -11.17
CA ASN A 321 -12.91 -24.51 -10.95
C ASN A 321 -13.60 -24.64 -9.59
N PRO A 322 -14.94 -24.71 -9.55
CA PRO A 322 -15.70 -24.68 -8.29
C PRO A 322 -15.55 -25.95 -7.45
N ASN A 323 -14.96 -27.04 -7.95
CA ASN A 323 -14.66 -28.26 -7.19
C ASN A 323 -13.75 -29.22 -7.98
N PRO A 324 -12.41 -29.22 -7.79
CA PRO A 324 -11.61 -30.34 -8.25
C PRO A 324 -11.75 -31.51 -7.24
N PRO A 325 -11.94 -32.76 -7.69
CA PRO A 325 -12.05 -33.93 -6.80
C PRO A 325 -10.82 -34.16 -5.89
N ASN A 326 -9.70 -33.51 -6.22
CA ASN A 326 -8.45 -33.52 -5.47
C ASN A 326 -7.91 -32.08 -5.41
N ALA A 327 -7.59 -31.59 -4.21
CA ALA A 327 -7.19 -30.21 -3.91
C ALA A 327 -5.83 -29.74 -4.48
N THR A 328 -5.33 -30.38 -5.54
CA THR A 328 -3.98 -30.17 -6.10
C THR A 328 -3.97 -29.41 -7.43
N ALA A 329 -5.13 -29.01 -7.96
CA ALA A 329 -5.18 -28.22 -9.19
C ALA A 329 -4.98 -26.71 -8.90
N PRO A 330 -4.10 -26.01 -9.62
CA PRO A 330 -3.71 -24.62 -9.37
C PRO A 330 -4.77 -23.62 -9.88
N ASN A 331 -5.99 -23.70 -9.34
CA ASN A 331 -7.15 -22.89 -9.74
C ASN A 331 -7.46 -21.81 -8.71
N LEU A 332 -8.02 -20.68 -9.15
CA LEU A 332 -8.49 -19.61 -8.28
C LEU A 332 -9.76 -20.02 -7.49
N ARG A 333 -9.74 -19.83 -6.16
CA ARG A 333 -10.91 -19.98 -5.26
C ARG A 333 -11.95 -18.85 -5.42
N VAL A 334 -13.16 -19.08 -4.90
CA VAL A 334 -14.33 -18.17 -4.99
C VAL A 334 -14.06 -16.78 -4.39
N ASP A 335 -13.26 -16.68 -3.32
CA ASP A 335 -12.95 -15.38 -2.68
C ASP A 335 -12.16 -14.43 -3.61
N ASN A 336 -11.42 -14.99 -4.57
CA ASN A 336 -10.76 -14.23 -5.62
C ASN A 336 -11.77 -13.51 -6.53
N HIS A 337 -12.99 -14.05 -6.69
CA HIS A 337 -14.02 -13.42 -7.51
C HIS A 337 -14.53 -12.11 -6.88
N GLY A 338 -14.69 -12.05 -5.56
CA GLY A 338 -15.12 -10.83 -4.86
C GLY A 338 -14.06 -9.72 -4.95
N ALA A 339 -12.80 -10.08 -4.73
CA ALA A 339 -11.67 -9.18 -4.92
C ALA A 339 -11.53 -8.76 -6.39
N LEU A 340 -11.72 -9.68 -7.34
CA LEU A 340 -11.75 -9.35 -8.76
C LEU A 340 -12.85 -8.34 -9.06
N LEU A 341 -14.09 -8.57 -8.64
CA LEU A 341 -15.19 -7.66 -8.92
C LEU A 341 -14.95 -6.24 -8.37
N ARG A 342 -14.23 -6.09 -7.25
CA ARG A 342 -13.76 -4.77 -6.78
C ARG A 342 -12.96 -4.10 -7.89
N TYR A 343 -11.94 -4.76 -8.44
CA TYR A 343 -11.03 -4.19 -9.44
C TYR A 343 -11.52 -4.29 -10.89
N ARG A 344 -12.67 -4.93 -11.16
CA ARG A 344 -13.28 -5.03 -12.50
C ARG A 344 -13.58 -3.68 -13.15
N LYS A 345 -13.87 -2.67 -12.32
CA LYS A 345 -14.12 -1.28 -12.76
C LYS A 345 -12.83 -0.44 -12.75
N PHE A 346 -11.71 -0.94 -12.19
CA PHE A 346 -10.47 -0.19 -11.97
C PHE A 346 -9.56 -0.17 -13.20
N ASN A 347 -10.11 0.35 -14.30
CA ASN A 347 -9.33 1.22 -15.18
C ASN A 347 -9.05 2.58 -14.51
N SER A 348 -9.63 2.90 -13.36
CA SER A 348 -9.29 4.05 -12.52
C SER A 348 -7.92 3.88 -11.83
N MET A 349 -6.84 3.92 -12.60
CA MET A 349 -5.45 3.83 -12.13
C MET A 349 -5.16 4.93 -11.10
N LYS A 350 -4.71 4.55 -9.89
CA LYS A 350 -4.25 5.51 -8.88
C LYS A 350 -2.89 6.09 -9.25
N PHE A 351 -2.09 5.34 -10.00
CA PHE A 351 -0.82 5.79 -10.57
C PHE A 351 -0.85 5.64 -12.08
N LEU A 352 -0.70 6.75 -12.80
CA LEU A 352 -0.61 6.73 -14.26
C LEU A 352 0.83 6.43 -14.65
N THR A 353 1.08 5.24 -15.18
CA THR A 353 2.40 4.76 -15.59
C THR A 353 2.51 4.58 -17.10
N ASP A 354 1.39 4.65 -17.82
CA ASP A 354 1.31 4.47 -19.28
C ASP A 354 1.44 5.82 -19.99
N PHE A 355 2.67 6.19 -20.35
CA PHE A 355 2.97 7.42 -21.07
C PHE A 355 2.83 7.20 -22.58
N ALA A 356 1.93 7.95 -23.22
CA ALA A 356 1.85 8.02 -24.68
C ALA A 356 3.11 8.67 -25.28
N GLY A 357 3.75 9.54 -24.51
CA GLY A 357 5.01 10.16 -24.86
C GLY A 357 5.49 11.11 -23.77
N GLN A 358 6.80 11.25 -23.68
CA GLN A 358 7.45 12.19 -22.78
C GLN A 358 8.56 12.93 -23.53
N ASN A 359 8.53 14.24 -23.44
CA ASN A 359 9.55 15.14 -23.95
C ASN A 359 10.20 15.88 -22.79
N TRP A 360 11.45 16.26 -22.98
CA TRP A 360 12.23 16.91 -21.95
C TRP A 360 13.22 17.91 -22.55
N LEU A 361 13.53 18.94 -21.78
CA LEU A 361 14.65 19.84 -22.01
C LEU A 361 15.43 19.91 -20.69
N ILE A 362 16.72 19.59 -20.78
CA ILE A 362 17.65 19.74 -19.66
C ILE A 362 18.84 20.55 -20.16
N THR A 363 19.03 21.71 -19.56
CA THR A 363 20.11 22.62 -19.96
C THR A 363 20.64 23.39 -18.76
N PRO A 364 21.95 23.73 -18.75
CA PRO A 364 22.49 24.64 -17.77
C PRO A 364 21.71 25.96 -17.77
N ALA A 365 21.24 26.40 -16.61
CA ALA A 365 20.64 27.71 -16.49
C ALA A 365 21.72 28.78 -16.71
N ALA A 366 21.44 29.76 -17.57
CA ALA A 366 22.33 30.89 -17.76
C ALA A 366 22.32 31.76 -16.49
N PRO A 367 23.48 32.30 -16.06
CA PRO A 367 23.54 33.19 -14.91
C PRO A 367 22.67 34.44 -15.13
N ALA A 368 21.96 34.87 -14.09
CA ALA A 368 21.26 36.14 -14.12
C ALA A 368 22.27 37.32 -14.21
N VAL A 369 21.78 38.50 -14.60
CA VAL A 369 22.62 39.72 -14.64
C VAL A 369 23.18 40.00 -13.24
N GLY A 370 24.50 39.94 -13.11
CA GLY A 370 25.21 40.15 -11.84
C GLY A 370 25.44 38.88 -11.01
N GLU A 371 24.93 37.72 -11.44
CA GLU A 371 25.24 36.43 -10.84
C GLU A 371 26.62 35.93 -11.32
N ARG A 372 27.40 35.36 -10.40
CA ARG A 372 28.71 34.80 -10.77
C ARG A 372 28.49 33.48 -11.51
N PRO A 373 29.22 33.21 -12.61
CA PRO A 373 29.17 31.91 -13.26
C PRO A 373 29.55 30.79 -12.28
N PRO A 374 28.95 29.59 -12.44
CA PRO A 374 29.29 28.45 -11.61
C PRO A 374 30.76 28.09 -11.76
N LYS A 375 31.44 27.82 -10.64
CA LYS A 375 32.89 27.49 -10.64
C LYS A 375 33.13 26.05 -11.02
N THR A 376 32.20 25.18 -10.66
CA THR A 376 32.22 23.75 -10.94
C THR A 376 30.85 23.30 -11.42
N ILE A 377 30.78 22.11 -12.01
CA ILE A 377 29.51 21.49 -12.41
C ILE A 377 28.56 21.26 -11.23
N HIS A 378 29.09 21.18 -10.01
CA HIS A 378 28.29 21.06 -8.78
C HIS A 378 27.58 22.36 -8.40
N ASP A 379 28.11 23.51 -8.83
CA ASP A 379 27.49 24.82 -8.61
C ASP A 379 26.46 25.17 -9.69
N GLN A 380 26.33 24.34 -10.74
CA GLN A 380 25.49 24.61 -11.89
C GLN A 380 24.01 24.38 -11.55
N LYS A 381 23.20 25.43 -11.70
CA LYS A 381 21.73 25.31 -11.70
C LYS A 381 21.24 24.81 -13.05
N TRP A 382 20.17 24.04 -13.05
CA TRP A 382 19.64 23.40 -14.25
C TRP A 382 18.21 23.85 -14.51
N LEU A 383 17.92 24.17 -15.77
CA LEU A 383 16.55 24.30 -16.23
C LEU A 383 16.07 22.93 -16.69
N LEU A 384 15.03 22.43 -16.05
CA LEU A 384 14.32 21.21 -16.41
C LEU A 384 12.92 21.57 -16.88
N VAL A 385 12.60 21.20 -18.11
CA VAL A 385 11.22 21.22 -18.62
C VAL A 385 10.83 19.79 -18.94
N LEU A 386 9.75 19.33 -18.33
CA LEU A 386 9.13 18.04 -18.64
C LEU A 386 7.76 18.31 -19.26
N SER A 387 7.47 17.63 -20.36
CA SER A 387 6.14 17.65 -20.96
C SER A 387 5.81 16.27 -21.49
N GLY A 388 4.54 15.94 -21.60
CA GLY A 388 4.15 14.63 -22.07
C GLY A 388 2.66 14.41 -21.96
N VAL A 389 2.26 13.21 -22.37
CA VAL A 389 0.90 12.73 -22.26
C VAL A 389 0.95 11.39 -21.57
N VAL A 390 0.21 11.27 -20.49
CA VAL A 390 0.01 10.03 -19.76
C VAL A 390 -1.47 9.65 -19.86
N PHE A 391 -1.76 8.37 -20.10
CA PHE A 391 -3.12 7.90 -20.24
C PHE A 391 -3.79 7.79 -18.87
N ALA A 392 -4.93 8.47 -18.72
CA ALA A 392 -5.82 8.36 -17.57
C ALA A 392 -7.10 7.65 -18.01
N TYR A 393 -7.28 6.39 -17.61
CA TYR A 393 -8.48 5.61 -17.93
C TYR A 393 -9.59 5.82 -16.89
N GLN A 394 -9.89 7.09 -16.57
CA GLN A 394 -11.00 7.42 -15.67
C GLN A 394 -12.33 7.39 -16.40
N ARG A 395 -13.38 6.97 -15.69
CA ARG A 395 -14.74 6.93 -16.20
C ARG A 395 -15.65 7.74 -15.28
N GLY A 396 -16.50 8.55 -15.89
CA GLY A 396 -17.55 9.27 -15.18
C GLY A 396 -18.62 8.34 -14.62
N HIS A 397 -19.53 8.93 -13.85
CA HIS A 397 -20.51 8.17 -13.10
C HIS A 397 -21.90 8.27 -13.71
N ASN A 398 -22.60 7.13 -13.80
CA ASN A 398 -23.85 6.98 -14.54
C ASN A 398 -25.06 7.79 -14.00
N SER A 399 -24.89 8.62 -12.97
CA SER A 399 -25.95 9.39 -12.31
C SER A 399 -25.84 10.91 -12.48
N GLY A 400 -25.06 11.40 -13.46
CA GLY A 400 -24.83 12.84 -13.66
C GLY A 400 -24.02 13.48 -12.53
N SER A 401 -23.26 12.67 -11.79
CA SER A 401 -22.36 13.10 -10.72
C SER A 401 -20.90 12.98 -11.17
N TRP A 402 -20.08 13.95 -10.78
CA TRP A 402 -18.65 13.95 -11.03
C TRP A 402 -17.95 12.87 -10.20
N ASN A 403 -17.18 12.00 -10.85
CA ASN A 403 -16.30 11.04 -10.20
C ASN A 403 -14.95 11.70 -9.94
N HIS A 404 -14.62 11.95 -8.67
CA HIS A 404 -13.36 12.59 -8.27
C HIS A 404 -12.33 11.54 -7.84
N GLN A 405 -11.13 11.64 -8.39
CA GLN A 405 -10.02 10.76 -8.06
C GLN A 405 -8.69 11.50 -8.13
N THR A 406 -7.92 11.43 -7.04
CA THR A 406 -6.49 11.76 -7.07
C THR A 406 -5.73 10.67 -7.82
N VAL A 407 -5.06 11.07 -8.89
CA VAL A 407 -4.09 10.24 -9.60
C VAL A 407 -2.70 10.81 -9.40
N SER A 408 -1.72 9.92 -9.37
CA SER A 408 -0.32 10.27 -9.27
C SER A 408 0.40 9.80 -10.53
N PHE A 409 1.41 10.50 -11.01
CA PHE A 409 2.28 9.97 -12.05
C PHE A 409 3.70 10.47 -11.86
N MET A 410 4.65 9.63 -12.23
CA MET A 410 6.06 9.95 -12.15
C MET A 410 6.64 9.86 -13.56
N PRO A 411 7.04 10.99 -14.16
CA PRO A 411 7.78 10.98 -15.42
C PRO A 411 9.03 10.11 -15.29
N ASP A 412 9.43 9.45 -16.37
CA ASP A 412 10.72 8.76 -16.41
C ASP A 412 11.85 9.80 -16.33
N MET A 413 12.63 9.76 -15.25
CA MET A 413 13.72 10.70 -15.02
C MET A 413 15.09 10.10 -15.38
N ALA A 414 15.36 8.88 -14.94
CA ALA A 414 16.67 8.23 -15.07
C ALA A 414 16.56 6.72 -15.32
N GLY A 415 15.41 6.26 -15.84
CA GLY A 415 15.08 4.85 -15.93
C GLY A 415 14.63 4.24 -14.60
N PRO A 416 14.50 2.91 -14.53
CA PRO A 416 14.07 2.20 -13.32
C PRO A 416 15.07 2.36 -12.17
N ASP A 417 14.61 2.30 -10.92
CA ASP A 417 15.49 2.34 -9.74
C ASP A 417 16.24 1.02 -9.48
N ASP A 418 17.06 0.58 -10.41
CA ASP A 418 17.95 -0.58 -10.26
C ASP A 418 19.24 -0.43 -11.08
N SER A 419 20.06 -1.48 -11.08
CA SER A 419 21.36 -1.48 -11.76
C SER A 419 21.29 -1.37 -13.29
N THR A 420 20.09 -1.36 -13.88
CA THR A 420 19.90 -1.16 -15.32
C THR A 420 19.53 0.28 -15.70
N ALA A 421 19.45 1.20 -14.71
CA ALA A 421 19.14 2.63 -14.82
C ALA A 421 20.13 3.45 -15.67
N THR A 422 20.19 3.12 -16.95
CA THR A 422 21.11 3.69 -17.94
C THR A 422 20.38 4.51 -18.99
N SER A 423 19.05 4.38 -19.06
CA SER A 423 18.17 5.15 -19.95
C SER A 423 17.59 6.38 -19.24
N GLY A 424 17.00 7.30 -19.99
CA GLY A 424 16.24 8.43 -19.45
C GLY A 424 16.94 9.79 -19.51
N PRO A 425 16.19 10.88 -19.35
CA PRO A 425 16.65 12.25 -19.60
C PRO A 425 17.81 12.70 -18.70
N LEU A 426 17.82 12.31 -17.43
CA LEU A 426 18.92 12.65 -16.52
C LEU A 426 20.21 11.92 -16.89
N ASN A 427 20.13 10.66 -17.33
CA ASN A 427 21.30 9.92 -17.81
C ASN A 427 21.88 10.55 -19.08
N TRP A 428 21.01 10.98 -20.01
CA TRP A 428 21.44 11.76 -21.18
C TRP A 428 22.15 13.06 -20.77
N ALA A 429 21.59 13.81 -19.82
CA ALA A 429 22.19 15.08 -19.38
C ALA A 429 23.55 14.86 -18.71
N ILE A 430 23.68 13.82 -17.89
CA ILE A 430 24.95 13.43 -17.28
C ILE A 430 26.01 13.22 -18.37
N ASP A 431 25.69 12.46 -19.41
CA ASP A 431 26.64 12.14 -20.46
C ASP A 431 26.94 13.35 -21.36
N GLN A 432 25.90 14.10 -21.77
CA GLN A 432 25.99 15.27 -22.63
C GLN A 432 26.84 16.39 -22.03
N TYR A 433 26.71 16.60 -20.72
CA TYR A 433 27.40 17.67 -20.00
C TYR A 433 28.58 17.16 -19.16
N SER A 434 28.97 15.89 -19.31
CA SER A 434 30.10 15.27 -18.61
C SER A 434 30.02 15.43 -17.08
N ILE A 435 28.83 15.25 -16.51
CA ILE A 435 28.62 15.34 -15.06
C ILE A 435 29.27 14.12 -14.40
N PRO A 436 30.17 14.28 -13.41
CA PRO A 436 30.80 13.15 -12.74
C PRO A 436 29.78 12.26 -12.03
N ARG A 437 29.90 10.95 -12.21
CA ARG A 437 29.14 9.95 -11.45
C ARG A 437 29.90 9.53 -10.18
N PRO A 438 29.21 9.29 -9.05
CA PRO A 438 29.83 8.69 -7.87
C PRO A 438 30.39 7.29 -8.18
N PRO A 439 31.40 6.83 -7.42
CA PRO A 439 31.84 5.44 -7.50
C PRO A 439 30.72 4.50 -7.05
N GLY A 440 30.62 3.35 -7.69
CA GLY A 440 29.59 2.34 -7.40
C GLY A 440 28.61 2.12 -8.56
N VAL A 441 27.56 1.36 -8.28
CA VAL A 441 26.53 0.93 -9.23
C VAL A 441 25.25 1.74 -9.00
N VAL A 442 24.74 2.38 -10.07
CA VAL A 442 23.44 3.09 -10.03
C VAL A 442 22.33 2.13 -9.56
N GLY A 443 21.38 2.61 -8.78
CA GLY A 443 20.26 1.83 -8.24
C GLY A 443 20.62 0.93 -7.05
N GLN A 444 21.91 0.69 -6.80
CA GLN A 444 22.43 -0.05 -5.64
C GLN A 444 23.13 0.88 -4.65
N ASP A 445 24.17 1.59 -5.10
CA ASP A 445 25.02 2.44 -4.26
C ASP A 445 24.57 3.91 -4.27
N TYR A 446 23.96 4.35 -5.37
CA TYR A 446 23.38 5.69 -5.50
C TYR A 446 22.23 5.70 -6.50
N ARG A 447 21.34 6.69 -6.43
CA ARG A 447 20.28 6.91 -7.43
C ARG A 447 20.48 8.27 -8.11
N VAL A 448 20.10 8.35 -9.37
CA VAL A 448 20.09 9.61 -10.12
C VAL A 448 18.73 10.27 -9.91
N ARG A 449 18.76 11.51 -9.40
CA ARG A 449 17.58 12.28 -9.02
C ARG A 449 17.74 13.75 -9.38
N PHE A 450 16.61 14.44 -9.41
CA PHE A 450 16.57 15.88 -9.61
C PHE A 450 15.98 16.54 -8.37
N SER A 451 16.72 17.45 -7.76
CA SER A 451 16.25 18.31 -6.67
C SER A 451 15.73 19.62 -7.25
N LEU A 452 14.65 20.15 -6.68
CA LEU A 452 13.97 21.35 -7.15
C LEU A 452 14.12 22.51 -6.17
N GLU A 453 14.56 23.66 -6.68
CA GLU A 453 14.49 24.95 -5.97
C GLU A 453 13.18 25.66 -6.27
N GLU A 454 12.79 25.69 -7.54
CA GLU A 454 11.55 26.28 -8.04
C GLU A 454 10.82 25.29 -8.95
N TRP A 455 9.49 25.30 -8.92
CA TRP A 455 8.67 24.39 -9.70
C TRP A 455 7.30 24.99 -10.00
N SER A 456 6.74 24.59 -11.15
CA SER A 456 5.38 24.94 -11.55
C SER A 456 4.78 23.77 -12.31
N PRO A 457 4.14 22.80 -11.62
CA PRO A 457 3.44 21.73 -12.31
C PRO A 457 2.23 22.29 -13.06
N PHE A 458 1.90 21.65 -14.17
CA PHE A 458 0.66 21.89 -14.90
C PHE A 458 0.14 20.56 -15.41
N VAL A 459 -1.11 20.24 -15.07
CA VAL A 459 -1.81 19.05 -15.55
C VAL A 459 -3.15 19.47 -16.11
N SER A 460 -3.47 18.97 -17.30
CA SER A 460 -4.79 19.08 -17.90
C SER A 460 -5.17 17.75 -18.49
N LEU A 461 -6.47 17.47 -18.52
CA LEU A 461 -7.02 16.40 -19.35
C LEU A 461 -7.21 16.94 -20.77
N GLY A 462 -6.77 16.17 -21.76
CA GLY A 462 -6.68 16.62 -23.16
C GLY A 462 -7.84 16.19 -24.05
N SER A 463 -8.52 15.09 -23.70
CA SER A 463 -9.67 14.57 -24.46
C SER A 463 -10.53 13.66 -23.59
N VAL A 464 -11.81 13.56 -23.96
CA VAL A 464 -12.76 12.61 -23.39
C VAL A 464 -13.27 11.69 -24.47
N PHE A 465 -13.43 10.42 -24.15
CA PHE A 465 -14.11 9.45 -25.01
C PHE A 465 -15.50 9.18 -24.44
N ASP A 466 -16.50 9.88 -24.97
CA ASP A 466 -17.90 9.64 -24.64
C ASP A 466 -18.50 8.61 -25.61
N GLN A 467 -18.50 7.35 -25.19
CA GLN A 467 -18.99 6.25 -25.99
C GLN A 467 -20.53 6.24 -26.12
N ALA A 468 -21.25 6.86 -25.18
CA ALA A 468 -22.71 6.79 -25.08
C ALA A 468 -23.43 8.09 -25.49
N GLN A 469 -22.67 9.14 -25.87
CA GLN A 469 -23.19 10.46 -26.24
C GLN A 469 -24.05 11.07 -25.12
N SER A 470 -23.52 11.06 -23.90
CA SER A 470 -24.19 11.68 -22.77
C SER A 470 -24.33 13.19 -22.95
N ILE A 471 -25.43 13.72 -22.43
CA ILE A 471 -25.78 15.14 -22.54
C ILE A 471 -24.88 16.01 -21.65
N ASN A 472 -24.20 15.42 -20.66
CA ASN A 472 -23.37 16.12 -19.67
C ASN A 472 -21.98 15.48 -19.45
N ALA A 473 -21.44 14.78 -20.45
CA ALA A 473 -20.10 14.24 -20.35
C ALA A 473 -19.06 15.38 -20.20
N GLY A 474 -18.14 15.22 -19.26
CA GLY A 474 -17.18 16.28 -18.94
C GLY A 474 -16.01 15.78 -18.13
N PHE A 475 -14.96 16.59 -18.07
CA PHE A 475 -13.85 16.37 -17.16
C PHE A 475 -13.37 17.70 -16.59
N ALA A 476 -12.76 17.63 -15.42
CA ALA A 476 -12.09 18.73 -14.77
C ALA A 476 -10.81 18.22 -14.09
N VAL A 477 -9.87 19.14 -13.89
CA VAL A 477 -8.76 18.96 -12.96
C VAL A 477 -8.99 19.96 -11.85
N ASP A 478 -9.37 19.47 -10.68
CA ASP A 478 -9.74 20.31 -9.53
C ASP A 478 -8.49 20.92 -8.89
N GLU A 479 -7.45 20.10 -8.74
CA GLU A 479 -6.16 20.52 -8.19
C GLU A 479 -5.04 19.71 -8.82
N TRP A 480 -3.87 20.31 -8.98
CA TRP A 480 -2.63 19.58 -9.27
C TRP A 480 -1.49 20.15 -8.43
N ARG A 481 -0.59 19.28 -8.02
CA ARG A 481 0.50 19.60 -7.09
C ARG A 481 1.66 18.63 -7.28
N PRO A 482 2.91 19.01 -6.99
CA PRO A 482 3.98 18.03 -6.94
C PRO A 482 3.64 16.93 -5.93
N ASN A 483 4.14 15.72 -6.17
CA ASN A 483 4.22 14.72 -5.12
C ASN A 483 5.05 15.26 -3.96
N HIS A 484 4.87 14.68 -2.77
CA HIS A 484 5.70 15.05 -1.63
C HIS A 484 7.16 14.82 -2.00
N PHE A 485 7.97 15.86 -1.86
CA PHE A 485 9.38 15.77 -2.20
C PHE A 485 10.10 14.82 -1.25
N ASP A 486 11.07 14.10 -1.82
CA ASP A 486 11.93 13.22 -1.05
C ASP A 486 13.19 13.96 -0.55
N THR A 487 13.91 13.32 0.34
CA THR A 487 15.18 13.79 0.89
C THR A 487 16.22 12.69 0.78
N GLY A 488 17.49 13.05 0.68
CA GLY A 488 18.56 12.08 0.54
C GLY A 488 19.92 12.65 0.93
N THR A 489 20.95 11.89 0.61
CA THR A 489 22.36 12.30 0.79
C THR A 489 23.02 12.34 -0.57
N ASP A 490 23.66 13.46 -0.88
CA ASP A 490 24.47 13.60 -2.09
C ASP A 490 25.67 12.65 -2.01
N ALA A 491 25.79 11.77 -2.99
CA ALA A 491 26.79 10.70 -2.98
C ALA A 491 28.25 11.19 -3.16
N LEU A 492 28.47 12.46 -3.51
CA LEU A 492 29.81 13.03 -3.72
C LEU A 492 30.26 13.91 -2.54
N THR A 493 29.35 14.75 -2.05
CA THR A 493 29.62 15.73 -0.97
C THR A 493 29.24 15.21 0.40
N ASN A 494 28.46 14.12 0.46
CA ASN A 494 27.90 13.56 1.68
C ASN A 494 26.98 14.53 2.45
N GLN A 495 26.53 15.60 1.79
CA GLN A 495 25.59 16.57 2.36
C GLN A 495 24.15 16.12 2.14
N SER A 496 23.24 16.58 3.01
CA SER A 496 21.81 16.33 2.83
C SER A 496 21.27 17.10 1.62
N VAL A 497 20.46 16.42 0.82
CA VAL A 497 19.71 16.98 -0.30
C VAL A 497 18.23 16.90 0.03
N ASN A 498 17.52 18.01 -0.12
CA ASN A 498 16.08 18.10 0.07
C ASN A 498 15.38 18.34 -1.28
N ASN A 499 14.05 18.40 -1.27
CA ASN A 499 13.22 18.74 -2.44
C ASN A 499 13.46 17.84 -3.66
N ILE A 500 13.73 16.55 -3.45
CA ILE A 500 13.89 15.60 -4.55
C ILE A 500 12.53 15.35 -5.20
N PHE A 501 12.42 15.59 -6.50
CA PHE A 501 11.18 15.41 -7.25
C PHE A 501 10.76 13.93 -7.34
N THR A 502 9.50 13.65 -7.02
CA THR A 502 8.93 12.30 -6.99
C THR A 502 7.68 12.14 -7.88
N GLY A 503 7.34 13.15 -8.69
CA GLY A 503 6.21 13.14 -9.60
C GLY A 503 5.15 14.21 -9.30
N VAL A 504 3.94 14.02 -9.84
CA VAL A 504 2.82 14.97 -9.75
C VAL A 504 1.55 14.23 -9.33
N ASN A 505 0.77 14.86 -8.46
CA ASN A 505 -0.60 14.49 -8.13
C ASN A 505 -1.56 15.40 -8.88
N ALA A 506 -2.65 14.83 -9.40
CA ALA A 506 -3.77 15.57 -9.96
C ALA A 506 -5.09 15.00 -9.45
N ASP A 507 -5.94 15.86 -8.92
CA ASP A 507 -7.31 15.54 -8.56
C ASP A 507 -8.16 15.75 -9.80
N LEU A 508 -8.54 14.63 -10.41
CA LEU A 508 -9.32 14.62 -11.65
C LEU A 508 -10.78 14.38 -11.31
N ALA A 509 -11.67 15.05 -12.03
CA ALA A 509 -13.10 14.81 -11.99
C ALA A 509 -13.58 14.42 -13.38
N VAL A 510 -14.35 13.33 -13.51
CA VAL A 510 -14.96 12.93 -14.79
C VAL A 510 -16.45 12.73 -14.59
N CYS A 511 -17.26 13.31 -15.47
CA CYS A 511 -18.70 13.11 -15.55
C CYS A 511 -19.03 12.34 -16.83
N ASP A 512 -19.95 11.38 -16.70
CA ASP A 512 -20.58 10.69 -17.83
C ASP A 512 -21.97 11.29 -17.98
#